data_AF-A0A918ZAR6-F1
#
_entry.id   AF-A0A918ZAR6-F1
#
_cell.length_a   1.000
_cell.length_b   1.000
_cell.length_c   1.000
_cell.angle_alpha   90.00
_cell.angle_beta   90.00
_cell.angle_gamma   90.00
#
_symmetry.space_group_name_H-M   'P 1'
#
loop_
_entity.id
_entity.type
_entity.pdbx_description
1 polymer ?
#
loop_
_entity_poly.entity_id
_entity_poly.type
_entity_poly.pdbx_seq_one_letter_code
_entity_poly.pdbx_strand_id
1 'polypeptide(L)'
;MTDGALPHQDDLSPSVYDVAAVSLVDGPQQSACVQWLTENRTTRTTWGVPPQINWYDSYLSTYAAALALYNAGRRSLAEPALSALAALVPRAPTGVLETLTFGGLVDALDRFCAYRGWPVPRHPGPVHAVIDRERGKWSRMRAWDRFLDPDQSIAGYCAERVYGDEDIDTDAFLEAFQAPNGSVANAPAASALFLLEVERRGKSAASERADRLRHYLRTRPIPAGYLDWVPHFTTAWTIMFEHAPGSVPDIEQAAMDALCEDLNHPSGLLCTVSTLDGGVTIPGDTDSTACAMLAARIMGRQVPDSTLLDSLYAPSQGCYRTFLFEHDASITTNMHVAAVLALDARHDRLTQVLRWLIHAVNEGRTLCKWHLSPIYAHGELARITAGIDHPLAPLLCTQAARSLLAAQNPDGGWGLHGSTTEETAYAVHGLAAAAQSHGHAYALQATDALGIAHAYLITHQPQETPLWLGKTLYCLRPLVPVLHRTALARTEQVAGVGHHAQGAR
;
A
#
# COMPACT_ATOMS: atom_id res chain seq x y z
N MET A 1 -20.87 -19.24 23.64
CA MET A 1 -21.06 -18.12 22.70
C MET A 1 -19.82 -18.11 21.84
N THR A 2 -20.02 -18.08 20.53
CA THR A 2 -19.20 -18.72 19.50
C THR A 2 -17.76 -18.21 19.42
N ASP A 3 -16.83 -19.00 19.95
CA ASP A 3 -15.43 -19.04 19.52
C ASP A 3 -15.40 -19.59 18.09
N GLY A 4 -15.09 -18.71 17.15
CA GLY A 4 -14.96 -19.00 15.73
C GLY A 4 -14.09 -17.96 15.05
N ALA A 5 -12.98 -17.58 15.67
CA ALA A 5 -11.96 -16.80 14.98
C ALA A 5 -11.26 -17.73 13.98
N LEU A 6 -11.52 -17.53 12.70
CA LEU A 6 -10.67 -18.06 11.63
C LEU A 6 -9.21 -17.67 11.96
N PRO A 7 -8.22 -18.54 11.72
CA PRO A 7 -6.83 -18.17 11.89
C PRO A 7 -6.55 -17.02 10.91
N HIS A 8 -6.45 -15.79 11.44
CA HIS A 8 -6.21 -14.58 10.65
C HIS A 8 -4.94 -14.81 9.83
N GLN A 9 -5.12 -14.90 8.51
CA GLN A 9 -4.03 -15.06 7.57
C GLN A 9 -3.28 -13.72 7.53
N ASP A 10 -1.95 -13.74 7.71
CA ASP A 10 -1.12 -12.54 7.65
C ASP A 10 -1.15 -11.97 6.21
N ASP A 11 -2.12 -11.11 5.90
CA ASP A 11 -2.26 -10.47 4.58
C ASP A 11 -1.01 -9.67 4.21
N LEU A 12 -0.37 -9.08 5.21
CA LEU A 12 0.74 -8.16 5.07
C LEU A 12 2.05 -8.79 5.56
N SER A 13 3.15 -8.54 4.85
CA SER A 13 4.47 -8.83 5.39
C SER A 13 4.76 -8.01 6.65
N PRO A 14 5.62 -8.51 7.55
CA PRO A 14 6.10 -7.76 8.70
C PRO A 14 6.64 -6.36 8.37
N SER A 15 6.26 -5.38 9.19
CA SER A 15 6.79 -4.02 9.22
C SER A 15 7.79 -3.88 10.37
N VAL A 16 9.04 -3.55 10.04
CA VAL A 16 10.06 -3.27 11.06
C VAL A 16 9.66 -2.10 11.94
N TYR A 17 9.11 -1.04 11.34
CA TYR A 17 8.69 0.16 12.06
C TYR A 17 7.65 -0.18 13.13
N ASP A 18 6.64 -0.96 12.78
CA ASP A 18 5.54 -1.31 13.68
C ASP A 18 5.97 -2.29 14.77
N VAL A 19 6.78 -3.31 14.44
CA VAL A 19 7.38 -4.19 15.46
C VAL A 19 8.23 -3.38 16.45
N ALA A 20 9.01 -2.43 15.95
CA ALA A 20 9.81 -1.55 16.79
C ALA A 20 8.97 -0.62 17.67
N ALA A 21 7.95 0.03 17.12
CA ALA A 21 7.05 0.90 17.87
C ALA A 21 6.32 0.13 18.99
N VAL A 22 5.79 -1.06 18.70
CA VAL A 22 5.11 -1.92 19.69
C VAL A 22 6.04 -2.34 20.83
N SER A 23 7.33 -2.53 20.54
CA SER A 23 8.34 -2.87 21.57
C SER A 23 8.66 -1.74 22.56
N LEU A 24 8.30 -0.50 22.22
CA LEU A 24 8.49 0.66 23.11
C LEU A 24 7.48 0.68 24.27
N VAL A 25 6.39 -0.07 24.15
CA VAL A 25 5.33 -0.17 25.16
C VAL A 25 5.63 -1.30 26.14
N ASP A 26 5.56 -1.00 27.44
CA ASP A 26 5.87 -1.99 28.48
C ASP A 26 4.87 -3.16 28.51
N GLY A 27 5.39 -4.38 28.38
CA GLY A 27 4.57 -5.59 28.37
C GLY A 27 5.29 -6.85 27.89
N PRO A 28 4.60 -8.01 27.93
CA PRO A 28 5.17 -9.31 27.58
C PRO A 28 5.62 -9.41 26.11
N GLN A 29 5.04 -8.63 25.20
CA GLN A 29 5.36 -8.62 23.77
C GLN A 29 6.75 -8.06 23.46
N GLN A 30 7.35 -7.25 24.36
CA GLN A 30 8.62 -6.55 24.10
C GLN A 30 9.75 -7.51 23.74
N SER A 31 9.89 -8.61 24.48
CA SER A 31 10.94 -9.61 24.24
C SER A 31 10.84 -10.24 22.86
N ALA A 32 9.63 -10.58 22.41
CA ALA A 32 9.39 -11.14 21.09
C ALA A 32 9.70 -10.13 19.98
N CYS A 33 9.30 -8.86 20.15
CA CYS A 33 9.61 -7.81 19.20
C CYS A 33 11.13 -7.58 19.07
N VAL A 34 11.83 -7.47 20.20
CA VAL A 34 13.29 -7.23 20.23
C VAL A 34 14.06 -8.42 19.65
N GLN A 35 13.62 -9.64 19.93
CA GLN A 35 14.18 -10.84 19.33
C GLN A 35 14.00 -10.81 17.81
N TRP A 36 12.77 -10.57 17.34
CA TRP A 36 12.47 -10.48 15.92
C TRP A 36 13.31 -9.42 15.22
N LEU A 37 13.45 -8.22 15.81
CA LEU A 37 14.31 -7.16 15.27
C LEU A 37 15.78 -7.56 15.23
N THR A 38 16.27 -8.34 16.20
CA THR A 38 17.67 -8.79 16.21
C THR A 38 17.96 -9.79 15.09
N GLU A 39 16.98 -10.66 14.81
CA GLU A 39 17.04 -11.72 13.79
C GLU A 39 16.79 -11.18 12.37
N ASN A 40 15.94 -10.17 12.21
CA ASN A 40 15.48 -9.66 10.90
C ASN A 40 16.21 -8.37 10.49
N ARG A 41 17.54 -8.38 10.63
CA ARG A 41 18.43 -7.31 10.20
C ARG A 41 18.84 -7.46 8.74
N THR A 42 18.82 -6.36 7.99
CA THR A 42 19.31 -6.31 6.60
C THR A 42 20.84 -6.32 6.57
N THR A 43 21.45 -5.56 7.48
CA THR A 43 22.90 -5.56 7.70
C THR A 43 23.19 -5.51 9.20
N ARG A 44 24.48 -5.48 9.59
CA ARG A 44 24.85 -5.35 11.00
C ARG A 44 24.20 -4.14 11.69
N THR A 45 23.92 -3.06 10.95
CA THR A 45 23.46 -1.76 11.50
C THR A 45 22.19 -1.23 10.84
N THR A 46 21.51 -2.00 9.97
CA THR A 46 20.34 -1.51 9.22
C THR A 46 19.22 -2.54 9.15
N TRP A 47 18.02 -2.01 8.96
CA TRP A 47 16.77 -2.74 8.76
C TRP A 47 16.03 -2.21 7.51
N GLY A 48 14.94 -2.89 7.12
CA GLY A 48 14.16 -2.56 5.93
C GLY A 48 14.81 -3.07 4.65
N VAL A 49 14.39 -2.56 3.50
CA VAL A 49 15.07 -2.85 2.24
C VAL A 49 16.45 -2.17 2.19
N PRO A 50 17.39 -2.65 1.35
CA PRO A 50 18.63 -1.93 1.09
C PRO A 50 18.36 -0.47 0.69
N PRO A 51 19.16 0.51 1.16
CA PRO A 51 18.91 1.94 0.91
C PRO A 51 19.00 2.32 -0.58
N GLN A 52 19.65 1.48 -1.40
CA GLN A 52 19.68 1.64 -2.86
C GLN A 52 18.33 1.34 -3.52
N ILE A 53 17.49 0.54 -2.86
CA ILE A 53 16.11 0.23 -3.29
C ILE A 53 15.18 1.33 -2.79
N ASN A 54 15.16 1.57 -1.48
CA ASN A 54 14.38 2.66 -0.89
C ASN A 54 15.03 3.12 0.42
N TRP A 55 15.64 4.32 0.39
CA TRP A 55 16.29 4.86 1.57
C TRP A 55 15.31 5.37 2.63
N TYR A 56 14.07 5.75 2.27
CA TYR A 56 13.06 6.16 3.25
C TYR A 56 12.67 4.99 4.15
N ASP A 57 12.38 3.83 3.55
CA ASP A 57 12.10 2.59 4.27
C ASP A 57 13.27 2.16 5.15
N SER A 58 14.48 2.12 4.58
CA SER A 58 15.69 1.73 5.31
C SER A 58 15.97 2.67 6.48
N TYR A 59 15.81 3.98 6.28
CA TYR A 59 16.04 5.00 7.29
C TYR A 59 15.05 4.88 8.44
N LEU A 60 13.75 4.85 8.13
CA LEU A 60 12.70 4.80 9.15
C LEU A 60 12.76 3.48 9.94
N SER A 61 12.90 2.36 9.24
CA SER A 61 13.04 1.03 9.85
C SER A 61 14.26 0.96 10.76
N THR A 62 15.41 1.46 10.29
CA THR A 62 16.65 1.47 11.10
C THR A 62 16.52 2.39 12.30
N TYR A 63 15.89 3.56 12.17
CA TYR A 63 15.73 4.48 13.28
C TYR A 63 14.83 3.87 14.36
N ALA A 64 13.66 3.38 14.00
CA ALA A 64 12.73 2.75 14.94
C ALA A 64 13.35 1.51 15.61
N ALA A 65 13.97 0.62 14.84
CA ALA A 65 14.62 -0.59 15.38
C ALA A 65 15.77 -0.25 16.35
N ALA A 66 16.55 0.79 16.06
CA ALA A 66 17.60 1.24 16.97
C ALA A 66 17.01 1.75 18.29
N LEU A 67 15.88 2.47 18.27
CA LEU A 67 15.19 2.92 19.49
C LEU A 67 14.60 1.76 20.29
N ALA A 68 14.01 0.77 19.62
CA ALA A 68 13.55 -0.47 20.26
C ALA A 68 14.68 -1.21 20.98
N LEU A 69 15.84 -1.36 20.32
CA LEU A 69 17.03 -1.99 20.91
C LEU A 69 17.61 -1.15 22.05
N TYR A 70 17.56 0.18 21.93
CA TYR A 70 17.99 1.10 22.98
C TYR A 70 17.09 0.96 24.21
N ASN A 71 15.76 0.89 24.03
CA ASN A 71 14.78 0.63 25.08
C ASN A 71 15.07 -0.69 25.82
N ALA A 72 15.41 -1.74 25.07
CA ALA A 72 15.76 -3.05 25.59
C ALA A 72 17.18 -3.15 26.21
N GLY A 73 17.88 -2.02 26.37
CA GLY A 73 19.24 -1.96 26.92
C GLY A 73 20.33 -2.55 26.01
N ARG A 74 20.03 -2.83 24.74
CA ARG A 74 20.97 -3.38 23.74
C ARG A 74 21.78 -2.28 23.05
N ARG A 75 22.43 -1.42 23.85
CA ARG A 75 23.15 -0.23 23.36
C ARG A 75 24.23 -0.52 22.32
N SER A 76 24.93 -1.64 22.46
CA SER A 76 25.98 -2.08 21.51
C SER A 76 25.45 -2.38 20.11
N LEU A 77 24.14 -2.60 19.96
CA LEU A 77 23.47 -2.75 18.66
C LEU A 77 22.81 -1.43 18.21
N ALA A 78 22.19 -0.70 19.15
CA ALA A 78 21.46 0.53 18.88
C ALA A 78 22.36 1.70 18.45
N GLU A 79 23.43 1.98 19.18
CA GLU A 79 24.26 3.18 18.94
C GLU A 79 24.96 3.17 17.56
N PRO A 80 25.51 2.04 17.08
CA PRO A 80 26.02 1.96 15.71
C PRO A 80 24.95 2.19 14.64
N ALA A 81 23.72 1.72 14.86
CA ALA A 81 22.61 1.91 13.92
C ALA A 81 22.18 3.38 13.86
N LEU A 82 22.03 4.06 15.00
CA LEU A 82 21.74 5.50 15.05
C LEU A 82 22.83 6.32 14.34
N SER A 83 24.09 5.94 14.52
CA SER A 83 25.24 6.61 13.88
C SER A 83 25.28 6.39 12.36
N ALA A 84 24.69 5.31 11.85
CA ALA A 84 24.68 4.97 10.42
C ALA A 84 23.57 5.68 9.63
N LEU A 85 22.55 6.24 10.29
CA LEU A 85 21.37 6.83 9.63
C LEU A 85 21.70 7.85 8.54
N ALA A 86 22.63 8.76 8.81
CA ALA A 86 23.02 9.80 7.85
C ALA A 86 23.63 9.23 6.57
N ALA A 87 24.26 8.06 6.62
CA ALA A 87 24.88 7.41 5.48
C ALA A 87 23.86 6.66 4.59
N LEU A 88 22.64 6.42 5.07
CA LEU A 88 21.56 5.81 4.29
C LEU A 88 20.97 6.80 3.28
N VAL A 89 21.05 8.10 3.57
CA VAL A 89 20.49 9.15 2.72
C VAL A 89 21.44 9.41 1.56
N PRO A 90 20.97 9.29 0.30
CA PRO A 90 21.83 9.50 -0.86
C PRO A 90 22.26 10.97 -0.98
N ARG A 91 23.48 11.20 -1.48
CA ARG A 91 24.03 12.55 -1.68
C ARG A 91 23.36 13.32 -2.81
N ALA A 92 22.80 12.61 -3.78
CA ALA A 92 22.05 13.17 -4.90
C ALA A 92 20.60 12.65 -4.85
N PRO A 93 19.63 13.42 -5.35
CA PRO A 93 18.25 12.96 -5.48
C PRO A 93 18.20 11.67 -6.31
N THR A 94 17.56 10.62 -5.78
CA THR A 94 17.49 9.30 -6.42
C THR A 94 16.18 9.04 -7.16
N GLY A 95 15.17 9.90 -7.01
CA GLY A 95 13.85 9.68 -7.59
C GLY A 95 13.06 8.53 -6.96
N VAL A 96 13.55 7.94 -5.86
CA VAL A 96 12.80 6.92 -5.12
C VAL A 96 11.59 7.53 -4.43
N LEU A 97 10.51 6.75 -4.36
CA LEU A 97 9.26 7.17 -3.75
C LEU A 97 9.36 7.20 -2.22
N GLU A 98 8.77 8.24 -1.64
CA GLU A 98 8.65 8.41 -0.20
C GLU A 98 7.65 7.41 0.38
N THR A 99 7.98 6.77 1.50
CA THR A 99 6.99 5.97 2.25
C THR A 99 5.96 6.89 2.92
N LEU A 100 4.78 6.34 3.22
CA LEU A 100 3.68 7.15 3.72
C LEU A 100 4.04 7.80 5.05
N THR A 101 3.84 9.12 5.11
CA THR A 101 4.02 9.95 6.31
C THR A 101 5.43 9.98 6.89
N PHE A 102 6.47 9.58 6.12
CA PHE A 102 7.86 9.44 6.58
C PHE A 102 8.33 10.57 7.51
N GLY A 103 8.20 11.83 7.09
CA GLY A 103 8.64 12.97 7.90
C GLY A 103 7.87 13.13 9.21
N GLY A 104 6.57 12.81 9.21
CA GLY A 104 5.74 12.83 10.40
C GLY A 104 6.12 11.73 11.40
N LEU A 105 6.52 10.55 10.91
CA LEU A 105 6.96 9.43 11.75
C LEU A 105 8.34 9.69 12.35
N VAL A 106 9.28 10.24 11.57
CA VAL A 106 10.60 10.64 12.10
C VAL A 106 10.45 11.73 13.17
N ASP A 107 9.63 12.75 12.93
CA ASP A 107 9.36 13.81 13.92
C ASP A 107 8.70 13.28 15.22
N ALA A 108 7.82 12.27 15.12
CA ALA A 108 7.26 11.61 16.30
C ALA A 108 8.34 10.86 17.10
N LEU A 109 9.25 10.15 16.43
CA LEU A 109 10.37 9.47 17.08
C LEU A 109 11.36 10.46 17.72
N ASP A 110 11.63 11.60 17.09
CA ASP A 110 12.48 12.66 17.63
C ASP A 110 11.88 13.21 18.94
N ARG A 111 10.57 13.52 18.94
CA ARG A 111 9.84 13.97 20.13
C ARG A 111 9.86 12.92 21.23
N PHE A 112 9.66 11.64 20.89
CA PHE A 112 9.78 10.54 21.83
C PHE A 112 11.18 10.43 22.45
N CYS A 113 12.24 10.51 21.63
CA CYS A 113 13.61 10.49 22.11
C CYS A 113 13.92 11.66 23.03
N ALA A 114 13.52 12.87 22.64
CA ALA A 114 13.72 14.09 23.42
C ALA A 114 13.05 13.97 24.80
N TYR A 115 11.82 13.47 24.86
CA TYR A 115 11.12 13.26 26.13
C TYR A 115 11.81 12.21 27.01
N ARG A 116 12.29 11.11 26.42
CA ARG A 116 13.00 10.05 27.16
C ARG A 116 14.44 10.42 27.54
N GLY A 117 14.95 11.57 27.11
CA GLY A 117 16.36 11.95 27.28
C GLY A 117 17.31 11.05 26.50
N TRP A 118 16.85 10.48 25.39
CA TRP A 118 17.63 9.62 24.51
C TRP A 118 18.30 10.41 23.38
N PRO A 119 19.35 9.85 22.74
CA PRO A 119 19.99 10.52 21.60
C PRO A 119 19.01 10.74 20.44
N VAL A 120 18.86 11.99 20.03
CA VAL A 120 18.17 12.35 18.77
C VAL A 120 19.23 12.38 17.66
N PRO A 121 19.08 11.60 16.57
CA PRO A 121 20.02 11.63 15.46
C PRO A 121 20.14 13.00 14.81
N ARG A 122 21.29 13.30 14.23
CA ARG A 122 21.43 14.47 13.36
C ARG A 122 20.96 14.12 11.96
N HIS A 123 19.76 14.54 11.60
CA HIS A 123 19.16 14.25 10.30
C HIS A 123 19.86 15.03 9.16
N PRO A 124 20.10 14.39 8.00
CA PRO A 124 20.53 15.09 6.79
C PRO A 124 19.46 16.06 6.27
N GLY A 125 19.89 17.05 5.46
CA GLY A 125 18.99 18.06 4.87
C GLY A 125 17.74 17.51 4.17
N PRO A 126 17.84 16.44 3.34
CA PRO A 126 16.66 15.83 2.72
C PRO A 126 15.63 15.31 3.72
N VAL A 127 16.06 14.75 4.85
CA VAL A 127 15.15 14.25 5.90
C VAL A 127 14.45 15.42 6.59
N HIS A 128 15.19 16.48 6.94
CA HIS A 128 14.62 17.69 7.54
C HIS A 128 13.56 18.35 6.63
N ALA A 129 13.81 18.43 5.33
CA ALA A 129 12.86 19.00 4.38
C ALA A 129 11.50 18.26 4.39
N VAL A 130 11.54 16.93 4.50
CA VAL A 130 10.33 16.10 4.56
C VAL A 130 9.63 16.22 5.91
N ILE A 131 10.38 16.29 7.02
CA ILE A 131 9.85 16.58 8.37
C ILE A 131 9.08 17.90 8.37
N ASP A 132 9.68 18.98 7.86
CA ASP A 132 9.07 20.32 7.85
C ASP A 132 7.79 20.36 7.00
N ARG A 133 7.83 19.71 5.82
CA ARG A 133 6.68 19.58 4.93
C ARG A 133 5.52 18.86 5.62
N GLU A 134 5.81 17.73 6.27
CA GLU A 134 4.78 16.96 6.98
C GLU A 134 4.26 17.72 8.21
N ARG A 135 5.08 18.46 8.96
CA ARG A 135 4.63 19.32 10.07
C ARG A 135 3.62 20.38 9.60
N GLY A 136 3.91 21.00 8.44
CA GLY A 136 2.98 21.92 7.79
C GLY A 136 1.66 21.25 7.38
N LYS A 137 1.72 20.03 6.85
CA LYS A 137 0.52 19.23 6.51
C LYS A 137 -0.33 18.92 7.74
N TRP A 138 0.28 18.46 8.83
CA TRP A 138 -0.41 18.17 10.08
C TRP A 138 -1.13 19.37 10.65
N SER A 139 -0.46 20.52 10.65
CA SER A 139 -1.04 21.78 11.17
C SER A 139 -2.30 22.16 10.39
N ARG A 140 -2.32 21.95 9.07
CA ARG A 140 -3.53 22.15 8.26
C ARG A 140 -4.62 21.13 8.55
N MET A 141 -4.26 19.86 8.73
CA MET A 141 -5.21 18.81 9.08
C MET A 141 -5.85 19.07 10.44
N ARG A 142 -5.09 19.46 11.46
CA ARG A 142 -5.62 19.78 12.80
C ARG A 142 -6.58 20.96 12.81
N ALA A 143 -6.36 21.93 11.92
CA ALA A 143 -7.23 23.10 11.77
C ALA A 143 -8.52 22.79 10.99
N TRP A 144 -8.67 21.59 10.45
CA TRP A 144 -9.86 21.18 9.72
C TRP A 144 -10.97 20.78 10.69
N ASP A 145 -12.19 21.24 10.42
CA ASP A 145 -13.38 21.00 11.25
C ASP A 145 -13.75 19.51 11.37
N ARG A 146 -13.34 18.70 10.39
CA ARG A 146 -13.54 17.24 10.39
C ARG A 146 -12.27 16.47 10.77
N PHE A 147 -11.33 17.09 11.47
CA PHE A 147 -10.08 16.43 11.91
C PHE A 147 -10.33 15.13 12.70
N LEU A 148 -11.36 15.11 13.55
CA LEU A 148 -11.76 13.95 14.36
C LEU A 148 -12.88 13.12 13.70
N ASP A 149 -13.11 13.28 12.40
CA ASP A 149 -14.10 12.50 11.67
C ASP A 149 -13.43 11.24 11.07
N PRO A 150 -13.68 10.03 11.60
CA PRO A 150 -13.01 8.83 11.12
C PRO A 150 -13.39 8.42 9.70
N ASP A 151 -14.52 8.91 9.17
CA ASP A 151 -14.94 8.63 7.79
C ASP A 151 -14.18 9.48 6.77
N GLN A 152 -13.51 10.56 7.20
CA GLN A 152 -12.84 11.49 6.28
C GLN A 152 -11.39 11.80 6.63
N SER A 153 -11.00 11.60 7.89
CA SER A 153 -9.69 12.00 8.41
C SER A 153 -8.78 10.79 8.56
N ILE A 154 -7.63 10.84 7.89
CA ILE A 154 -6.53 9.88 8.09
C ILE A 154 -5.77 10.10 9.41
N ALA A 155 -6.27 10.94 10.33
CA ALA A 155 -5.57 11.28 11.56
C ALA A 155 -5.34 10.04 12.44
N GLY A 156 -6.32 9.13 12.55
CA GLY A 156 -6.16 7.85 13.26
C GLY A 156 -4.98 7.01 12.74
N TYR A 157 -4.85 6.87 11.42
CA TYR A 157 -3.70 6.17 10.81
C TYR A 157 -2.35 6.84 11.14
N CYS A 158 -2.37 8.16 11.41
CA CYS A 158 -1.22 8.98 11.74
C CYS A 158 -1.10 9.28 13.26
N ALA A 159 -1.68 8.46 14.14
CA ALA A 159 -1.77 8.80 15.57
C ALA A 159 -0.41 8.93 16.27
N GLU A 160 0.68 8.41 15.69
CA GLU A 160 2.05 8.65 16.18
C GLU A 160 2.36 10.14 16.29
N ARG A 161 1.76 10.95 15.42
CA ARG A 161 2.00 12.39 15.34
C ARG A 161 1.41 13.16 16.50
N VAL A 162 0.48 12.56 17.25
CA VAL A 162 -0.07 13.12 18.49
C VAL A 162 0.99 13.16 19.60
N TYR A 163 2.03 12.32 19.53
CA TYR A 163 3.07 12.27 20.56
C TYR A 163 3.80 13.61 20.72
N GLY A 164 3.60 14.30 21.85
CA GLY A 164 4.13 15.64 22.10
C GLY A 164 3.41 16.77 21.35
N ASP A 165 2.21 16.55 20.82
CA ASP A 165 1.33 17.60 20.27
C ASP A 165 0.26 17.99 21.30
N GLU A 166 0.58 18.94 22.18
CA GLU A 166 -0.24 19.32 23.34
C GLU A 166 -1.60 19.97 22.96
N ASP A 167 -1.79 20.37 21.70
CA ASP A 167 -3.03 20.98 21.22
C ASP A 167 -4.14 19.95 20.95
N ILE A 168 -3.80 18.65 20.88
CA ILE A 168 -4.77 17.59 20.60
C ILE A 168 -5.33 17.03 21.91
N ASP A 169 -6.66 16.97 22.03
CA ASP A 169 -7.33 16.24 23.09
C ASP A 169 -7.23 14.73 22.86
N THR A 170 -6.50 14.02 23.72
CA THR A 170 -6.28 12.57 23.59
C THR A 170 -7.53 11.74 23.86
N ASP A 171 -8.45 12.21 24.70
CA ASP A 171 -9.68 11.46 24.99
C ASP A 171 -10.62 11.52 23.79
N ALA A 172 -10.82 12.72 23.23
CA ALA A 172 -11.62 12.91 22.02
C ALA A 172 -11.00 12.19 20.80
N PHE A 173 -9.67 12.20 20.68
CA PHE A 173 -8.97 11.48 19.61
C PHE A 173 -9.16 9.96 19.73
N LEU A 174 -9.00 9.40 20.93
CA LEU A 174 -9.18 7.96 21.13
C LEU A 174 -10.65 7.55 20.97
N GLU A 175 -11.59 8.41 21.36
CA GLU A 175 -13.02 8.18 21.09
C GLU A 175 -13.32 8.11 19.59
N ALA A 176 -12.72 9.00 18.79
CA ALA A 176 -12.95 9.05 17.35
C ALA A 176 -12.31 7.88 16.59
N PHE A 177 -11.11 7.44 16.96
CA PHE A 177 -10.28 6.55 16.13
C PHE A 177 -9.99 5.17 16.73
N GLN A 178 -10.49 4.86 17.94
CA GLN A 178 -10.32 3.52 18.51
C GLN A 178 -11.23 2.51 17.80
N ALA A 179 -10.63 1.49 17.22
CA ALA A 179 -11.33 0.37 16.59
C ALA A 179 -11.90 -0.60 17.65
N PRO A 180 -12.88 -1.46 17.29
CA PRO A 180 -13.46 -2.48 18.19
C PRO A 180 -12.42 -3.41 18.84
N ASN A 181 -11.33 -3.72 18.13
CA ASN A 181 -10.22 -4.54 18.66
C ASN A 181 -9.34 -3.80 19.69
N GLY A 182 -9.62 -2.52 19.97
CA GLY A 182 -8.90 -1.68 20.93
C GLY A 182 -7.77 -0.85 20.32
N SER A 183 -7.32 -1.16 19.10
CA SER A 183 -6.29 -0.40 18.39
C SER A 183 -6.76 1.01 18.02
N VAL A 184 -5.81 1.88 17.67
CA VAL A 184 -6.11 3.11 16.92
C VAL A 184 -5.92 2.80 15.44
N ALA A 185 -6.97 2.96 14.63
CA ALA A 185 -6.92 2.79 13.18
C ALA A 185 -6.43 1.43 12.65
N ASN A 186 -6.56 0.34 13.43
CA ASN A 186 -5.99 -0.97 13.11
C ASN A 186 -4.50 -0.90 12.77
N ALA A 187 -3.80 0.12 13.30
CA ALA A 187 -2.44 0.47 12.97
C ALA A 187 -1.57 0.32 14.24
N PRO A 188 -0.68 -0.68 14.30
CA PRO A 188 0.02 -0.98 15.54
C PRO A 188 1.00 0.09 16.01
N ALA A 189 1.80 0.70 15.13
CA ALA A 189 2.68 1.79 15.52
C ALA A 189 1.91 3.02 16.00
N ALA A 190 0.82 3.37 15.31
CA ALA A 190 -0.09 4.45 15.70
C ALA A 190 -0.64 4.20 17.10
N SER A 191 -1.12 2.99 17.34
CA SER A 191 -1.59 2.52 18.65
C SER A 191 -0.52 2.63 19.73
N ALA A 192 0.71 2.20 19.44
CA ALA A 192 1.82 2.19 20.40
C ALA A 192 2.26 3.60 20.81
N LEU A 193 2.55 4.47 19.83
CA LEU A 193 2.98 5.84 20.12
C LEU A 193 1.86 6.67 20.73
N PHE A 194 0.61 6.45 20.33
CA PHE A 194 -0.53 7.10 20.96
C PHE A 194 -0.70 6.67 22.42
N LEU A 195 -0.59 5.38 22.74
CA LEU A 195 -0.62 4.92 24.13
C LEU A 195 0.51 5.56 24.96
N LEU A 196 1.73 5.62 24.41
CA LEU A 196 2.87 6.25 25.06
C LEU A 196 2.63 7.75 25.32
N GLU A 197 1.90 8.43 24.45
CA GLU A 197 1.49 9.82 24.65
C GLU A 197 0.47 9.97 25.77
N VAL A 198 -0.55 9.10 25.81
CA VAL A 198 -1.54 9.06 26.89
C VAL A 198 -0.85 8.82 28.24
N GLU A 199 0.10 7.88 28.29
CA GLU A 199 0.88 7.59 29.49
C GLU A 199 1.80 8.76 29.88
N ARG A 200 2.39 9.45 28.89
CA ARG A 200 3.24 10.64 29.10
C ARG A 200 2.50 11.78 29.79
N ARG A 201 1.29 12.10 29.34
CA ARG A 201 0.51 13.25 29.86
C ARG A 201 0.01 13.07 31.29
N GLY A 202 -0.01 11.83 31.79
CA GLY A 202 -0.30 11.53 33.18
C GLY A 202 -1.60 12.17 33.70
N LYS A 203 -2.76 11.77 33.16
CA LYS A 203 -4.19 11.98 33.54
C LYS A 203 -5.07 11.78 32.26
N SER A 204 -6.33 11.32 32.20
CA SER A 204 -7.42 11.04 33.17
C SER A 204 -8.50 10.04 32.63
N ALA A 205 -9.46 9.63 33.48
CA ALA A 205 -10.82 9.07 33.28
C ALA A 205 -11.18 8.03 32.18
N ALA A 206 -10.59 8.03 30.98
CA ALA A 206 -10.86 7.04 29.92
C ALA A 206 -10.07 5.73 30.12
N SER A 207 -9.95 5.26 31.37
CA SER A 207 -9.09 4.11 31.71
C SER A 207 -9.42 2.90 30.85
N GLU A 208 -10.70 2.65 30.58
CA GLU A 208 -11.14 1.51 29.80
C GLU A 208 -10.66 1.56 28.34
N ARG A 209 -10.74 2.71 27.66
CA ARG A 209 -10.25 2.86 26.27
C ARG A 209 -8.74 2.66 26.22
N ALA A 210 -8.01 3.28 27.14
CA ALA A 210 -6.57 3.10 27.26
C ALA A 210 -6.19 1.65 27.62
N ASP A 211 -6.99 0.96 28.43
CA ASP A 211 -6.81 -0.44 28.80
C ASP A 211 -7.06 -1.37 27.62
N ARG A 212 -8.06 -1.11 26.77
CA ARG A 212 -8.26 -1.84 25.52
C ARG A 212 -7.09 -1.66 24.55
N LEU A 213 -6.60 -0.43 24.40
CA LEU A 213 -5.43 -0.13 23.57
C LEU A 213 -4.18 -0.86 24.09
N ARG A 214 -3.97 -0.85 25.41
CA ARG A 214 -2.89 -1.58 26.07
C ARG A 214 -3.05 -3.09 25.93
N HIS A 215 -4.28 -3.61 26.03
CA HIS A 215 -4.59 -5.01 25.85
C HIS A 215 -4.23 -5.45 24.42
N TYR A 216 -4.74 -4.75 23.41
CA TYR A 216 -4.42 -4.96 21.99
C TYR A 216 -2.91 -5.07 21.75
N LEU A 217 -2.12 -4.11 22.24
CA LEU A 217 -0.67 -4.10 22.06
C LEU A 217 0.04 -5.26 22.77
N ARG A 218 -0.49 -5.74 23.89
CA ARG A 218 0.13 -6.81 24.69
C ARG A 218 -0.24 -8.22 24.23
N THR A 219 -1.39 -8.40 23.60
CA THR A 219 -1.91 -9.72 23.20
C THR A 219 -1.78 -10.01 21.72
N ARG A 220 -1.52 -8.99 20.89
CA ARG A 220 -1.39 -9.18 19.46
C ARG A 220 -0.22 -10.11 19.08
N PRO A 221 -0.34 -10.84 17.95
CA PRO A 221 0.76 -11.61 17.39
C PRO A 221 1.95 -10.73 16.95
N ILE A 222 3.15 -11.30 17.04
CA ILE A 222 4.41 -10.74 16.55
C ILE A 222 5.05 -11.77 15.60
N PRO A 223 5.55 -11.38 14.41
CA PRO A 223 5.69 -10.01 13.94
C PRO A 223 4.40 -9.32 13.49
N ALA A 224 4.51 -8.01 13.35
CA ALA A 224 3.43 -7.10 13.04
C ALA A 224 3.49 -6.59 11.60
N GLY A 225 2.37 -6.54 10.88
CA GLY A 225 2.21 -5.66 9.71
C GLY A 225 2.07 -4.18 10.11
N TYR A 226 2.05 -3.28 9.12
CA TYR A 226 1.77 -1.84 9.36
C TYR A 226 0.29 -1.53 9.60
N LEU A 227 -0.57 -2.48 9.24
CA LEU A 227 -1.96 -2.62 9.62
C LEU A 227 -2.19 -4.06 10.10
N ASP A 228 -3.26 -4.30 10.85
CA ASP A 228 -3.62 -5.64 11.32
C ASP A 228 -3.96 -6.58 10.16
N TRP A 229 -4.75 -6.10 9.19
CA TRP A 229 -5.23 -6.85 8.03
C TRP A 229 -5.82 -5.90 6.98
N VAL A 230 -5.92 -6.33 5.72
CA VAL A 230 -6.42 -5.50 4.60
C VAL A 230 -7.33 -6.32 3.67
N PRO A 231 -8.43 -6.87 4.21
CA PRO A 231 -9.22 -7.91 3.53
C PRO A 231 -9.76 -7.42 2.19
N HIS A 232 -10.29 -6.19 2.12
CA HIS A 232 -10.90 -5.68 0.89
C HIS A 232 -9.89 -5.44 -0.21
N PHE A 233 -8.69 -4.99 0.17
CA PHE A 233 -7.59 -4.84 -0.75
C PHE A 233 -7.17 -6.20 -1.32
N THR A 234 -6.99 -7.21 -0.46
CA THR A 234 -6.68 -8.59 -0.87
C THR A 234 -7.77 -9.19 -1.76
N THR A 235 -9.04 -9.09 -1.36
CA THR A 235 -10.18 -9.66 -2.08
C THR A 235 -10.35 -9.02 -3.44
N ALA A 236 -10.39 -7.68 -3.53
CA ALA A 236 -10.60 -6.99 -4.80
C ALA A 236 -9.48 -7.31 -5.82
N TRP A 237 -8.22 -7.26 -5.39
CA TRP A 237 -7.09 -7.56 -6.28
C TRP A 237 -7.09 -9.02 -6.71
N THR A 238 -7.34 -9.96 -5.80
CA THR A 238 -7.41 -11.39 -6.14
C THR A 238 -8.45 -11.63 -7.22
N ILE A 239 -9.67 -11.09 -7.06
CA ILE A 239 -10.75 -11.21 -8.05
C ILE A 239 -10.32 -10.67 -9.41
N MET A 240 -9.73 -9.46 -9.45
CA MET A 240 -9.32 -8.84 -10.71
C MET A 240 -8.28 -9.67 -11.48
N PHE A 241 -7.31 -10.27 -10.79
CA PHE A 241 -6.25 -11.06 -11.42
C PHE A 241 -6.66 -12.51 -11.72
N GLU A 242 -7.48 -13.14 -10.89
CA GLU A 242 -8.06 -14.45 -11.19
C GLU A 242 -9.04 -14.41 -12.35
N HIS A 243 -9.77 -13.31 -12.51
CA HIS A 243 -10.66 -13.15 -13.65
C HIS A 243 -9.91 -12.93 -14.95
N ALA A 244 -8.71 -12.34 -14.90
CA ALA A 244 -7.96 -11.98 -16.09
C ALA A 244 -7.84 -13.12 -17.10
N PRO A 245 -7.34 -14.34 -16.77
CA PRO A 245 -7.27 -15.46 -17.72
C PRO A 245 -8.63 -16.02 -18.17
N GLY A 246 -9.77 -15.40 -17.82
CA GLY A 246 -11.11 -15.86 -18.18
C GLY A 246 -11.68 -16.94 -17.25
N SER A 247 -10.99 -17.23 -16.13
CA SER A 247 -11.52 -18.08 -15.06
C SER A 247 -12.56 -17.35 -14.21
N VAL A 248 -13.39 -18.14 -13.54
CA VAL A 248 -14.23 -17.66 -12.45
C VAL A 248 -13.36 -17.59 -11.19
N PRO A 249 -13.22 -16.41 -10.55
CA PRO A 249 -12.47 -16.29 -9.30
C PRO A 249 -13.03 -17.18 -8.20
N ASP A 250 -12.14 -17.81 -7.43
CA ASP A 250 -12.49 -18.67 -6.30
C ASP A 250 -12.27 -17.90 -4.99
N ILE A 251 -13.34 -17.22 -4.55
CA ILE A 251 -13.32 -16.36 -3.37
C ILE A 251 -14.37 -16.81 -2.37
N GLU A 252 -13.99 -16.76 -1.09
CA GLU A 252 -14.91 -16.99 0.01
C GLU A 252 -16.10 -16.04 -0.05
N GLN A 253 -17.32 -16.58 -0.04
CA GLN A 253 -18.53 -15.77 -0.13
C GLN A 253 -18.63 -14.74 1.01
N ALA A 254 -18.16 -15.09 2.21
CA ALA A 254 -18.13 -14.17 3.34
C ALA A 254 -17.24 -12.94 3.08
N ALA A 255 -16.08 -13.11 2.43
CA ALA A 255 -15.21 -12.00 2.06
C ALA A 255 -15.86 -11.09 1.00
N MET A 256 -16.54 -11.70 0.02
CA MET A 256 -17.30 -10.94 -0.99
C MET A 256 -18.50 -10.19 -0.39
N ASP A 257 -19.19 -10.80 0.58
CA ASP A 257 -20.32 -10.18 1.28
C ASP A 257 -19.86 -8.99 2.11
N ALA A 258 -18.78 -9.14 2.89
CA ALA A 258 -18.19 -8.04 3.66
C ALA A 258 -17.71 -6.89 2.76
N LEU A 259 -17.05 -7.21 1.63
CA LEU A 259 -16.63 -6.19 0.66
C LEU A 259 -17.83 -5.46 0.05
N CYS A 260 -18.92 -6.17 -0.28
CA CYS A 260 -20.15 -5.54 -0.79
C CYS A 260 -20.83 -4.66 0.26
N GLU A 261 -20.85 -5.09 1.52
CA GLU A 261 -21.45 -4.33 2.62
C GLU A 261 -20.70 -3.01 2.82
N ASP A 262 -19.37 -3.06 2.94
CA ASP A 262 -18.54 -1.87 3.14
C ASP A 262 -18.50 -0.97 1.89
N LEU A 263 -18.69 -1.52 0.69
CA LEU A 263 -18.85 -0.71 -0.53
C LEU A 263 -20.13 0.14 -0.51
N ASN A 264 -21.14 -0.27 0.25
CA ASN A 264 -22.38 0.48 0.46
C ASN A 264 -22.36 1.31 1.77
N HIS A 265 -21.20 1.44 2.42
CA HIS A 265 -21.08 2.18 3.66
C HIS A 265 -21.50 3.67 3.49
N PRO A 266 -22.20 4.29 4.46
CA PRO A 266 -22.66 5.68 4.35
C PRO A 266 -21.56 6.73 4.15
N SER A 267 -20.31 6.43 4.52
CA SER A 267 -19.15 7.28 4.24
C SER A 267 -18.92 7.50 2.74
N GLY A 268 -19.48 6.63 1.90
CA GLY A 268 -19.47 6.73 0.45
C GLY A 268 -18.21 6.21 -0.22
N LEU A 269 -17.19 5.80 0.54
CA LEU A 269 -15.96 5.20 0.02
C LEU A 269 -15.56 4.01 0.88
N LEU A 270 -15.05 2.97 0.22
CA LEU A 270 -14.55 1.77 0.84
C LEU A 270 -13.14 1.99 1.41
N CYS A 271 -12.94 1.55 2.64
CA CYS A 271 -11.64 1.47 3.30
C CYS A 271 -10.92 0.16 2.94
N THR A 272 -9.59 0.15 2.86
CA THR A 272 -8.81 -1.09 2.65
C THR A 272 -8.95 -2.09 3.80
N VAL A 273 -9.22 -1.59 5.00
CA VAL A 273 -9.43 -2.37 6.22
C VAL A 273 -10.93 -2.49 6.48
N SER A 274 -11.43 -3.72 6.66
CA SER A 274 -12.79 -3.96 7.14
C SER A 274 -12.84 -3.97 8.66
N THR A 275 -13.97 -3.58 9.24
CA THR A 275 -14.30 -3.92 10.62
C THR A 275 -15.66 -4.61 10.63
N LEU A 276 -15.67 -5.92 10.85
CA LEU A 276 -16.90 -6.73 10.96
C LEU A 276 -17.85 -6.20 12.05
N ASP A 277 -17.35 -5.41 13.00
CA ASP A 277 -18.09 -4.84 14.12
C ASP A 277 -18.45 -3.33 13.96
N GLY A 278 -18.35 -2.77 12.75
CA GLY A 278 -18.98 -1.47 12.42
C GLY A 278 -18.24 -0.19 12.84
N GLY A 279 -16.92 -0.13 12.71
CA GLY A 279 -16.13 1.09 12.95
C GLY A 279 -15.08 1.38 11.87
N VAL A 280 -15.33 2.38 11.01
CA VAL A 280 -14.30 2.90 10.11
C VAL A 280 -13.25 3.63 10.95
N THR A 281 -11.97 3.30 10.76
CA THR A 281 -10.88 3.95 11.51
C THR A 281 -9.73 4.42 10.62
N ILE A 282 -9.84 4.14 9.32
CA ILE A 282 -9.12 4.78 8.22
C ILE A 282 -10.21 5.17 7.21
N PRO A 283 -10.23 6.41 6.71
CA PRO A 283 -11.26 6.82 5.76
C PRO A 283 -11.14 6.02 4.46
N GLY A 284 -12.27 5.79 3.81
CA GLY A 284 -12.29 5.16 2.50
C GLY A 284 -11.57 5.98 1.43
N ASP A 285 -11.14 5.30 0.37
CA ASP A 285 -10.33 5.89 -0.69
C ASP A 285 -10.81 5.50 -2.09
N THR A 286 -10.50 6.34 -3.09
CA THR A 286 -10.97 6.12 -4.46
C THR A 286 -10.35 4.88 -5.13
N ASP A 287 -9.13 4.49 -4.78
CA ASP A 287 -8.43 3.36 -5.40
C ASP A 287 -9.10 2.04 -5.01
N SER A 288 -9.20 1.81 -3.70
CA SER A 288 -9.82 0.63 -3.12
C SER A 288 -11.28 0.53 -3.50
N THR A 289 -12.00 1.67 -3.49
CA THR A 289 -13.41 1.72 -3.91
C THR A 289 -13.56 1.34 -5.38
N ALA A 290 -12.74 1.91 -6.28
CA ALA A 290 -12.81 1.58 -7.71
C ALA A 290 -12.49 0.09 -7.96
N CYS A 291 -11.45 -0.46 -7.32
CA CYS A 291 -11.12 -1.88 -7.43
C CYS A 291 -12.21 -2.78 -6.86
N ALA A 292 -12.82 -2.42 -5.73
CA ALA A 292 -13.95 -3.14 -5.15
C ALA A 292 -15.17 -3.13 -6.08
N MET A 293 -15.48 -2.01 -6.73
CA MET A 293 -16.53 -1.93 -7.74
C MET A 293 -16.25 -2.85 -8.94
N LEU A 294 -15.00 -2.89 -9.42
CA LEU A 294 -14.60 -3.80 -10.50
C LEU A 294 -14.76 -5.26 -10.08
N ALA A 295 -14.26 -5.62 -8.90
CA ALA A 295 -14.36 -6.96 -8.34
C ALA A 295 -15.81 -7.42 -8.14
N ALA A 296 -16.65 -6.57 -7.57
CA ALA A 296 -18.08 -6.84 -7.39
C ALA A 296 -18.79 -7.07 -8.74
N ARG A 297 -18.48 -6.27 -9.78
CA ARG A 297 -19.03 -6.48 -11.13
C ARG A 297 -18.58 -7.81 -11.75
N ILE A 298 -17.30 -8.17 -11.60
CA ILE A 298 -16.76 -9.47 -12.06
C ILE A 298 -17.54 -10.63 -11.43
N MET A 299 -17.87 -10.51 -10.15
CA MET A 299 -18.63 -11.51 -9.40
C MET A 299 -20.16 -11.40 -9.59
N GLY A 300 -20.64 -10.54 -10.49
CA GLY A 300 -22.06 -10.35 -10.76
C GLY A 300 -22.85 -9.72 -9.61
N ARG A 301 -22.18 -9.03 -8.69
CA ARG A 301 -22.78 -8.35 -7.53
C ARG A 301 -23.26 -6.95 -7.92
N GLN A 302 -24.23 -6.44 -7.15
CA GLN A 302 -24.66 -5.06 -7.29
C GLN A 302 -23.56 -4.12 -6.81
N VAL A 303 -23.36 -3.03 -7.53
CA VAL A 303 -22.40 -1.98 -7.19
C VAL A 303 -23.10 -0.64 -7.07
N PRO A 304 -22.66 0.25 -6.16
CA PRO A 304 -23.17 1.60 -6.15
C PRO A 304 -22.71 2.37 -7.40
N ASP A 305 -23.39 3.47 -7.69
CA ASP A 305 -23.13 4.30 -8.87
C ASP A 305 -21.79 5.04 -8.76
N SER A 306 -20.97 5.06 -9.81
CA SER A 306 -19.65 5.71 -9.78
C SER A 306 -19.66 7.22 -9.48
N THR A 307 -20.82 7.88 -9.46
CA THR A 307 -20.96 9.23 -8.89
C THR A 307 -20.56 9.31 -7.42
N LEU A 308 -20.55 8.20 -6.67
CA LEU A 308 -20.00 8.15 -5.30
C LEU A 308 -18.54 8.64 -5.24
N LEU A 309 -17.76 8.39 -6.30
CA LEU A 309 -16.36 8.78 -6.41
C LEU A 309 -16.18 10.30 -6.65
N ASP A 310 -17.22 11.00 -7.11
CA ASP A 310 -17.12 12.41 -7.52
C ASP A 310 -16.79 13.35 -6.34
N SER A 311 -16.96 12.89 -5.09
CA SER A 311 -16.48 13.59 -3.88
C SER A 311 -14.97 13.82 -3.88
N LEU A 312 -14.20 12.95 -4.55
CA LEU A 312 -12.75 13.04 -4.69
C LEU A 312 -12.29 13.49 -6.08
N TYR A 313 -13.23 13.90 -6.95
CA TYR A 313 -12.88 14.46 -8.24
C TYR A 313 -12.27 15.87 -8.10
N ALA A 314 -11.18 16.13 -8.83
CA ALA A 314 -10.51 17.43 -8.88
C ALA A 314 -10.74 18.11 -10.25
N PRO A 315 -11.77 18.97 -10.41
CA PRO A 315 -12.11 19.56 -11.71
C PRO A 315 -10.99 20.35 -12.36
N SER A 316 -10.16 21.03 -11.56
CA SER A 316 -9.03 21.82 -12.06
C SER A 316 -7.90 20.96 -12.63
N GLN A 317 -7.83 19.69 -12.27
CA GLN A 317 -6.82 18.75 -12.73
C GLN A 317 -7.38 17.76 -13.76
N GLY A 318 -8.70 17.52 -13.77
CA GLY A 318 -9.33 16.55 -14.66
C GLY A 318 -9.16 15.09 -14.20
N CYS A 319 -8.80 14.87 -12.94
CA CYS A 319 -8.51 13.55 -12.36
C CYS A 319 -9.15 13.39 -10.98
N TYR A 320 -9.11 12.18 -10.45
CA TYR A 320 -9.55 11.85 -9.09
C TYR A 320 -8.36 11.82 -8.14
N ARG A 321 -8.61 12.24 -6.90
CA ARG A 321 -7.70 12.05 -5.78
C ARG A 321 -7.90 10.67 -5.17
N THR A 322 -6.86 10.09 -4.59
CA THR A 322 -7.02 8.90 -3.72
C THR A 322 -7.59 9.30 -2.36
N PHE A 323 -7.04 10.35 -1.74
CA PHE A 323 -7.50 10.92 -0.46
C PHE A 323 -7.68 12.45 -0.53
N LEU A 324 -8.51 13.02 0.34
CA LEU A 324 -8.88 14.45 0.32
C LEU A 324 -7.67 15.42 0.43
N PHE A 325 -6.72 15.13 1.33
CA PHE A 325 -5.53 15.95 1.62
C PHE A 325 -4.24 15.42 0.99
N GLU A 326 -4.35 14.67 -0.10
CA GLU A 326 -3.16 14.25 -0.83
C GLU A 326 -2.53 15.42 -1.61
N HIS A 327 -1.21 15.31 -1.83
CA HIS A 327 -0.47 16.31 -2.58
C HIS A 327 -0.61 16.08 -4.10
N ASP A 328 -0.31 14.85 -4.53
CA ASP A 328 -0.29 14.46 -5.92
C ASP A 328 -1.33 13.37 -6.19
N ALA A 329 -2.05 13.50 -7.30
CA ALA A 329 -2.97 12.48 -7.78
C ALA A 329 -2.21 11.20 -8.17
N SER A 330 -2.77 10.04 -7.81
CA SER A 330 -2.19 8.75 -8.18
C SER A 330 -2.56 8.36 -9.61
N ILE A 331 -1.57 7.91 -10.38
CA ILE A 331 -1.81 7.40 -11.73
C ILE A 331 -2.65 6.12 -11.71
N THR A 332 -2.38 5.18 -10.80
CA THR A 332 -3.10 3.88 -10.73
C THR A 332 -4.53 4.04 -10.24
N THR A 333 -4.77 4.94 -9.28
CA THR A 333 -6.14 5.31 -8.89
C THR A 333 -6.96 5.78 -10.07
N ASN A 334 -6.38 6.63 -10.91
CA ASN A 334 -7.08 7.10 -12.10
C ASN A 334 -7.21 6.03 -13.20
N MET A 335 -6.34 5.01 -13.25
CA MET A 335 -6.54 3.84 -14.11
C MET A 335 -7.75 3.01 -13.66
N HIS A 336 -7.84 2.68 -12.37
CA HIS A 336 -8.96 1.91 -11.82
C HIS A 336 -10.29 2.67 -11.96
N VAL A 337 -10.28 3.98 -11.71
CA VAL A 337 -11.46 4.84 -11.94
C VAL A 337 -11.85 4.87 -13.42
N ALA A 338 -10.88 4.97 -14.35
CA ALA A 338 -11.20 4.92 -15.78
C ALA A 338 -11.91 3.62 -16.18
N ALA A 339 -11.51 2.47 -15.61
CA ALA A 339 -12.19 1.21 -15.84
C ALA A 339 -13.65 1.24 -15.34
N VAL A 340 -13.87 1.76 -14.13
CA VAL A 340 -15.22 1.92 -13.55
C VAL A 340 -16.09 2.86 -14.40
N LEU A 341 -15.57 4.01 -14.80
CA LEU A 341 -16.30 5.00 -15.61
C LEU A 341 -16.65 4.46 -17.00
N ALA A 342 -15.79 3.62 -17.58
CA ALA A 342 -16.06 2.95 -18.85
C ALA A 342 -17.23 1.97 -18.73
N LEU A 343 -17.27 1.16 -17.66
CA LEU A 343 -18.36 0.23 -17.39
C LEU A 343 -19.69 0.93 -17.12
N ASP A 344 -19.66 2.11 -16.49
CA ASP A 344 -20.86 2.94 -16.24
C ASP A 344 -21.22 3.87 -17.41
N ALA A 345 -20.51 3.77 -18.54
CA ALA A 345 -20.71 4.64 -19.71
C ALA A 345 -20.65 6.15 -19.42
N ARG A 346 -19.87 6.57 -18.41
CA ARG A 346 -19.63 7.99 -18.06
C ARG A 346 -18.58 8.62 -18.96
N HIS A 347 -18.88 8.71 -20.26
CA HIS A 347 -17.93 9.08 -21.32
C HIS A 347 -17.27 10.45 -21.14
N ASP A 348 -18.01 11.44 -20.63
CA ASP A 348 -17.52 12.80 -20.38
C ASP A 348 -16.43 12.83 -19.30
N ARG A 349 -16.65 12.10 -18.21
CA ARG A 349 -15.69 11.96 -17.11
C ARG A 349 -14.53 11.07 -17.52
N LEU A 350 -14.80 9.95 -18.18
CA LEU A 350 -13.78 9.05 -18.72
C LEU A 350 -12.82 9.80 -19.65
N THR A 351 -13.34 10.64 -20.55
CA THR A 351 -12.50 11.44 -21.47
C THR A 351 -11.54 12.34 -20.71
N GLN A 352 -11.99 12.98 -19.62
CA GLN A 352 -11.15 13.86 -18.81
C GLN A 352 -10.02 13.08 -18.12
N VAL A 353 -10.36 11.95 -17.50
CA VAL A 353 -9.38 11.07 -16.83
C VAL A 353 -8.36 10.51 -17.83
N LEU A 354 -8.80 10.03 -19.00
CA LEU A 354 -7.88 9.51 -20.02
C LEU A 354 -6.96 10.59 -20.59
N ARG A 355 -7.45 11.82 -20.79
CA ARG A 355 -6.58 12.96 -21.19
C ARG A 355 -5.54 13.29 -20.12
N TRP A 356 -5.95 13.27 -18.85
CA TRP A 356 -5.03 13.46 -17.74
C TRP A 356 -3.97 12.35 -17.69
N LEU A 357 -4.36 11.08 -17.86
CA LEU A 357 -3.44 9.93 -17.91
C LEU A 357 -2.44 10.07 -19.06
N ILE A 358 -2.88 10.45 -20.26
CA ILE A 358 -1.99 10.69 -21.42
C ILE A 358 -0.97 11.77 -21.10
N HIS A 359 -1.42 12.88 -20.50
CA HIS A 359 -0.54 13.97 -20.11
C HIS A 359 0.48 13.52 -19.05
N ALA A 360 0.04 12.81 -18.00
CA ALA A 360 0.92 12.27 -16.97
C ALA A 360 1.98 11.31 -17.54
N VAL A 361 1.58 10.38 -18.42
CA VAL A 361 2.51 9.44 -19.08
C VAL A 361 3.51 10.16 -19.96
N ASN A 362 3.08 11.16 -20.76
CA ASN A 362 3.98 11.92 -21.63
C ASN A 362 5.01 12.77 -20.85
N GLU A 363 4.67 13.18 -19.63
CA GLU A 363 5.59 13.88 -18.73
C GLU A 363 6.48 12.92 -17.91
N GLY A 364 6.37 11.61 -18.12
CA GLY A 364 7.11 10.61 -17.36
C GLY A 364 6.62 10.43 -15.91
N ARG A 365 5.41 10.91 -15.58
CA ARG A 365 4.77 10.73 -14.27
C ARG A 365 4.11 9.35 -14.14
N THR A 366 4.87 8.30 -14.42
CA THR A 366 4.38 6.90 -14.45
C THR A 366 4.65 6.15 -13.15
N LEU A 367 5.28 6.79 -12.15
CA LEU A 367 5.48 6.19 -10.85
C LEU A 367 4.17 6.18 -10.05
N CYS A 368 3.86 5.03 -9.44
CA CYS A 368 2.72 4.87 -8.55
C CYS A 368 3.12 5.22 -7.12
N LYS A 369 2.44 6.16 -6.46
CA LYS A 369 2.74 6.50 -5.05
C LYS A 369 2.41 5.38 -4.05
N TRP A 370 1.75 4.32 -4.49
CA TRP A 370 1.36 3.15 -3.68
C TRP A 370 2.21 1.90 -3.95
N HIS A 371 3.02 1.90 -5.01
CA HIS A 371 3.85 0.75 -5.40
C HIS A 371 5.20 1.20 -5.98
N LEU A 372 6.29 0.62 -5.48
CA LEU A 372 7.66 1.02 -5.80
C LEU A 372 8.00 0.79 -7.27
N SER A 373 7.46 -0.29 -7.85
CA SER A 373 7.80 -0.68 -9.21
C SER A 373 7.01 0.11 -10.27
N PRO A 374 7.69 0.70 -11.28
CA PRO A 374 7.03 1.21 -12.47
C PRO A 374 6.41 0.09 -13.32
N ILE A 375 6.79 -1.17 -13.14
CA ILE A 375 6.21 -2.31 -13.86
C ILE A 375 4.76 -2.52 -13.45
N TYR A 376 4.42 -2.31 -12.18
CA TYR A 376 3.02 -2.32 -11.71
C TYR A 376 2.18 -1.30 -12.47
N ALA A 377 2.62 -0.03 -12.49
CA ALA A 377 1.87 1.04 -13.14
C ALA A 377 1.70 0.81 -14.66
N HIS A 378 2.76 0.35 -15.36
CA HIS A 378 2.66 0.06 -16.78
C HIS A 378 1.85 -1.22 -17.08
N GLY A 379 1.99 -2.26 -16.26
CA GLY A 379 1.23 -3.50 -16.35
C GLY A 379 -0.28 -3.23 -16.23
N GLU A 380 -0.67 -2.51 -15.19
CA GLU A 380 -2.06 -2.07 -14.96
C GLU A 380 -2.55 -1.15 -16.07
N LEU A 381 -1.75 -0.16 -16.50
CA LEU A 381 -2.14 0.75 -17.57
C LEU A 381 -2.44 -0.02 -18.85
N ALA A 382 -1.57 -0.94 -19.26
CA ALA A 382 -1.78 -1.79 -20.42
C ALA A 382 -3.02 -2.69 -20.25
N ARG A 383 -3.13 -3.39 -19.12
CA ARG A 383 -4.22 -4.33 -18.82
C ARG A 383 -5.58 -3.65 -18.85
N ILE A 384 -5.71 -2.50 -18.17
CA ILE A 384 -6.97 -1.78 -18.04
C ILE A 384 -7.35 -1.11 -19.35
N THR A 385 -6.43 -0.39 -19.99
CA THR A 385 -6.77 0.36 -21.21
C THR A 385 -7.02 -0.53 -22.42
N ALA A 386 -6.47 -1.76 -22.44
CA ALA A 386 -6.84 -2.79 -23.41
C ALA A 386 -8.33 -3.19 -23.36
N GLY A 387 -8.98 -3.02 -22.20
CA GLY A 387 -10.41 -3.35 -22.00
C GLY A 387 -11.36 -2.15 -22.14
N ILE A 388 -10.86 -0.95 -22.41
CA ILE A 388 -11.69 0.26 -22.50
C ILE A 388 -12.01 0.57 -23.97
N ASP A 389 -13.29 0.51 -24.34
CA ASP A 389 -13.77 0.95 -25.65
C ASP A 389 -13.87 2.49 -25.70
N HIS A 390 -12.71 3.14 -25.88
CA HIS A 390 -12.61 4.59 -26.02
C HIS A 390 -11.45 4.97 -26.96
N PRO A 391 -11.60 5.96 -27.87
CA PRO A 391 -10.56 6.31 -28.86
C PRO A 391 -9.19 6.68 -28.28
N LEU A 392 -9.13 7.12 -27.02
CA LEU A 392 -7.88 7.48 -26.33
C LEU A 392 -7.18 6.31 -25.64
N ALA A 393 -7.89 5.22 -25.35
CA ALA A 393 -7.35 4.09 -24.59
C ALA A 393 -6.24 3.32 -25.35
N PRO A 394 -6.33 3.07 -26.67
CA PRO A 394 -5.28 2.36 -27.41
C PRO A 394 -3.91 3.05 -27.34
N LEU A 395 -3.87 4.39 -27.30
CA LEU A 395 -2.61 5.13 -27.19
C LEU A 395 -1.87 4.81 -25.87
N LEU A 396 -2.60 4.82 -24.76
CA LEU A 396 -2.05 4.49 -23.44
C LEU A 396 -1.59 3.02 -23.37
N CYS A 397 -2.40 2.12 -23.90
CA CYS A 397 -2.08 0.69 -23.98
C CYS A 397 -0.77 0.46 -24.76
N THR A 398 -0.64 1.10 -25.94
CA THR A 398 0.56 1.02 -26.77
C THR A 398 1.80 1.59 -26.09
N GLN A 399 1.68 2.74 -25.43
CA GLN A 399 2.79 3.33 -24.70
C GLN A 399 3.25 2.43 -23.55
N ALA A 400 2.32 1.88 -22.77
CA ALA A 400 2.60 0.98 -21.68
C ALA A 400 3.23 -0.34 -22.13
N ALA A 401 2.67 -0.99 -23.16
CA ALA A 401 3.22 -2.23 -23.72
C ALA A 401 4.65 -2.04 -24.25
N ARG A 402 4.93 -0.91 -24.90
CA ARG A 402 6.30 -0.57 -25.35
C ARG A 402 7.25 -0.41 -24.18
N SER A 403 6.84 0.27 -23.10
CA SER A 403 7.64 0.42 -21.89
C SER A 403 7.93 -0.92 -21.23
N LEU A 404 6.94 -1.83 -21.16
CA LEU A 404 7.11 -3.18 -20.60
C LEU A 404 8.10 -3.99 -21.45
N LEU A 405 7.95 -4.03 -22.77
CA LEU A 405 8.88 -4.74 -23.66
C LEU A 405 10.33 -4.25 -23.52
N ALA A 406 10.52 -2.94 -23.37
CA ALA A 406 11.84 -2.35 -23.19
C ALA A 406 12.46 -2.64 -21.81
N ALA A 407 11.64 -3.03 -20.82
CA ALA A 407 12.05 -3.24 -19.43
C ALA A 407 12.21 -4.72 -19.06
N GLN A 408 12.05 -5.66 -20.00
CA GLN A 408 12.26 -7.07 -19.72
C GLN A 408 13.74 -7.33 -19.41
N ASN A 409 14.01 -8.04 -18.32
CA ASN A 409 15.35 -8.41 -17.92
C ASN A 409 15.88 -9.57 -18.78
N PRO A 410 17.21 -9.76 -18.86
CA PRO A 410 17.81 -10.85 -19.63
C PRO A 410 17.39 -12.27 -19.22
N ASP A 411 16.88 -12.44 -18.00
CA ASP A 411 16.37 -13.71 -17.49
C ASP A 411 14.91 -13.99 -17.89
N GLY A 412 14.27 -13.07 -18.61
CA GLY A 412 12.88 -13.17 -19.06
C GLY A 412 11.85 -12.58 -18.11
N GLY A 413 12.23 -12.26 -16.87
CA GLY A 413 11.35 -11.62 -15.91
C GLY A 413 11.36 -10.10 -16.02
N TRP A 414 10.61 -9.46 -15.12
CA TRP A 414 10.63 -8.01 -14.92
C TRP A 414 10.91 -7.69 -13.47
N GLY A 415 11.65 -6.61 -13.25
CA GLY A 415 11.69 -5.94 -11.97
C GLY A 415 12.78 -4.88 -11.87
N LEU A 416 12.57 -3.90 -11.00
CA LEU A 416 13.42 -2.71 -10.89
C LEU A 416 14.84 -3.03 -10.38
N HIS A 417 14.96 -4.02 -9.49
CA HIS A 417 16.22 -4.41 -8.84
C HIS A 417 16.56 -5.89 -9.07
N GLY A 418 16.22 -6.38 -10.26
CA GLY A 418 16.18 -7.81 -10.59
C GLY A 418 14.74 -8.28 -10.74
N SER A 419 14.56 -9.39 -11.44
CA SER A 419 13.22 -9.92 -11.71
C SER A 419 12.55 -10.45 -10.45
N THR A 420 11.27 -10.08 -10.27
CA THR A 420 10.43 -10.58 -9.17
C THR A 420 9.18 -11.25 -9.70
N THR A 421 8.55 -12.09 -8.88
CA THR A 421 7.29 -12.74 -9.22
C THR A 421 6.18 -11.72 -9.49
N GLU A 422 6.01 -10.75 -8.59
CA GLU A 422 4.95 -9.75 -8.66
C GLU A 422 5.10 -8.85 -9.90
N GLU A 423 6.29 -8.30 -10.14
CA GLU A 423 6.54 -7.43 -11.30
C GLU A 423 6.42 -8.19 -12.63
N THR A 424 6.96 -9.42 -12.69
CA THR A 424 6.80 -10.28 -13.88
C THR A 424 5.34 -10.58 -14.18
N ALA A 425 4.54 -10.86 -13.14
CA ALA A 425 3.11 -11.12 -13.33
C ALA A 425 2.35 -9.90 -13.85
N TYR A 426 2.60 -8.70 -13.32
CA TYR A 426 1.98 -7.47 -13.84
C TYR A 426 2.34 -7.22 -15.30
N ALA A 427 3.62 -7.41 -15.68
CA ALA A 427 4.05 -7.27 -17.06
C ALA A 427 3.37 -8.28 -17.99
N VAL A 428 3.30 -9.55 -17.58
CA VAL A 428 2.62 -10.62 -18.32
C VAL A 428 1.15 -10.30 -18.56
N HIS A 429 0.42 -9.91 -17.51
CA HIS A 429 -1.00 -9.56 -17.64
C HIS A 429 -1.23 -8.36 -18.56
N GLY A 430 -0.40 -7.31 -18.43
CA GLY A 430 -0.45 -6.14 -19.31
C GLY A 430 -0.16 -6.47 -20.77
N LEU A 431 0.93 -7.19 -21.05
CA LEU A 431 1.33 -7.58 -22.41
C LEU A 431 0.33 -8.54 -23.06
N ALA A 432 -0.20 -9.52 -22.31
CA ALA A 432 -1.20 -10.45 -22.81
C ALA A 432 -2.50 -9.72 -23.20
N ALA A 433 -2.97 -8.80 -22.36
CA ALA A 433 -4.16 -7.99 -22.67
C ALA A 433 -3.94 -7.08 -23.88
N ALA A 434 -2.77 -6.42 -23.98
CA ALA A 434 -2.43 -5.57 -25.11
C ALA A 434 -2.33 -6.35 -26.44
N ALA A 435 -1.80 -7.57 -26.40
CA ALA A 435 -1.67 -8.44 -27.59
C ALA A 435 -3.04 -8.89 -28.12
N GLN A 436 -4.03 -9.11 -27.24
CA GLN A 436 -5.37 -9.60 -27.60
C GLN A 436 -6.30 -8.51 -28.16
N SER A 437 -6.20 -7.28 -27.67
CA SER A 437 -7.23 -6.24 -27.85
C SER A 437 -7.14 -5.43 -29.15
N HIS A 438 -5.95 -5.27 -29.75
CA HIS A 438 -5.75 -4.13 -30.67
C HIS A 438 -4.97 -4.38 -31.97
N GLY A 439 -4.87 -5.62 -32.50
CA GLY A 439 -4.11 -5.87 -33.73
C GLY A 439 -2.71 -5.25 -33.67
N HIS A 440 -2.13 -5.34 -32.48
CA HIS A 440 -1.17 -4.36 -31.98
C HIS A 440 0.13 -4.42 -32.78
N ALA A 441 0.75 -3.26 -33.03
CA ALA A 441 2.06 -3.18 -33.69
C ALA A 441 3.18 -3.95 -32.98
N TYR A 442 2.92 -4.42 -31.75
CA TYR A 442 3.86 -5.17 -30.92
C TYR A 442 3.36 -6.58 -30.57
N ALA A 443 2.31 -7.08 -31.22
CA ALA A 443 1.71 -8.38 -30.86
C ALA A 443 2.74 -9.54 -30.96
N LEU A 444 3.60 -9.53 -31.98
CA LEU A 444 4.66 -10.54 -32.12
C LEU A 444 5.72 -10.41 -31.02
N GLN A 445 6.22 -9.18 -30.77
CA GLN A 445 7.19 -8.96 -29.69
C GLN A 445 6.63 -9.30 -28.31
N ALA A 446 5.34 -9.04 -28.08
CA ALA A 446 4.66 -9.42 -26.85
C ALA A 446 4.59 -10.94 -26.69
N THR A 447 4.24 -11.67 -27.75
CA THR A 447 4.24 -13.15 -27.73
C THR A 447 5.62 -13.71 -27.43
N ASP A 448 6.68 -13.18 -28.06
CA ASP A 448 8.04 -13.63 -27.81
C ASP A 448 8.46 -13.34 -26.36
N ALA A 449 8.21 -12.13 -25.87
CA ALA A 449 8.50 -11.73 -24.49
C ALA A 449 7.76 -12.61 -23.47
N LEU A 450 6.48 -12.91 -23.71
CA LEU A 450 5.66 -13.80 -22.88
C LEU A 450 6.19 -15.25 -22.88
N GLY A 451 6.73 -15.73 -24.00
CA GLY A 451 7.37 -17.05 -24.06
C GLY A 451 8.61 -17.16 -23.17
N ILE A 452 9.44 -16.11 -23.14
CA ILE A 452 10.61 -16.06 -22.25
C ILE A 452 10.16 -15.89 -20.78
N ALA A 453 9.13 -15.08 -20.54
CA ALA A 453 8.52 -14.90 -19.21
C ALA A 453 8.00 -16.21 -18.62
N HIS A 454 7.37 -17.06 -19.43
CA HIS A 454 6.93 -18.39 -19.02
C HIS A 454 8.10 -19.22 -18.48
N ALA A 455 9.25 -19.22 -19.18
CA ALA A 455 10.45 -19.92 -18.72
C ALA A 455 10.94 -19.40 -17.35
N TYR A 456 10.89 -18.08 -17.12
CA TYR A 456 11.20 -17.51 -15.81
C TYR A 456 10.22 -18.00 -14.73
N LEU A 457 8.90 -17.92 -15.00
CA LEU A 457 7.86 -18.25 -14.01
C LEU A 457 7.84 -19.74 -13.61
N ILE A 458 8.14 -20.67 -14.53
CA ILE A 458 8.20 -22.10 -14.20
C ILE A 458 9.48 -22.50 -13.46
N THR A 459 10.55 -21.71 -13.58
CA THR A 459 11.85 -22.00 -12.95
C THR A 459 11.99 -21.34 -11.58
N HIS A 460 11.21 -20.29 -11.30
CA HIS A 460 11.26 -19.54 -10.05
C HIS A 460 9.97 -19.73 -9.24
N GLN A 461 10.13 -20.12 -7.98
CA GLN A 461 9.03 -20.16 -7.02
C GLN A 461 8.53 -18.74 -6.72
N PRO A 462 7.25 -18.56 -6.35
CA PRO A 462 6.72 -17.26 -5.97
C PRO A 462 7.51 -16.67 -4.79
N GLN A 463 8.00 -15.45 -4.96
CA GLN A 463 8.80 -14.74 -3.97
C GLN A 463 8.04 -13.51 -3.44
N GLU A 464 7.89 -13.44 -2.12
CA GLU A 464 7.36 -12.26 -1.44
C GLU A 464 8.42 -11.14 -1.46
N THR A 465 8.18 -10.10 -2.27
CA THR A 465 9.03 -8.91 -2.32
C THR A 465 8.23 -7.71 -1.82
N PRO A 466 8.73 -6.93 -0.84
CA PRO A 466 7.98 -5.79 -0.32
C PRO A 466 8.04 -4.62 -1.30
N LEU A 467 7.04 -4.51 -2.17
CA LEU A 467 6.96 -3.51 -3.23
C LEU A 467 5.87 -2.45 -3.00
N TRP A 468 4.91 -2.70 -2.12
CA TRP A 468 3.85 -1.75 -1.80
C TRP A 468 4.33 -0.71 -0.78
N LEU A 469 3.87 0.53 -0.92
CA LEU A 469 4.22 1.63 -0.01
C LEU A 469 3.16 1.82 1.08
N GLY A 470 3.51 1.45 2.31
CA GLY A 470 2.82 1.85 3.55
C GLY A 470 3.69 2.82 4.35
N LYS A 471 3.63 2.75 5.69
CA LYS A 471 4.61 3.44 6.56
C LYS A 471 6.04 2.96 6.27
N THR A 472 6.16 1.67 6.00
CA THR A 472 7.32 0.98 5.43
C THR A 472 6.89 0.29 4.13
N LEU A 473 7.84 -0.28 3.40
CA LEU A 473 7.52 -1.19 2.31
C LEU A 473 6.88 -2.46 2.85
N TYR A 474 5.92 -3.02 2.12
CA TYR A 474 5.25 -4.26 2.47
C TYR A 474 4.90 -5.10 1.22
N CYS A 475 4.63 -6.38 1.45
CA CYS A 475 4.12 -7.32 0.48
C CYS A 475 2.68 -7.70 0.86
N LEU A 476 1.79 -7.77 -0.13
CA LEU A 476 0.45 -8.35 0.03
C LEU A 476 0.56 -9.87 -0.22
N ARG A 477 0.84 -10.62 0.83
CA ARG A 477 1.32 -12.01 0.74
C ARG A 477 0.36 -12.96 0.03
N PRO A 478 -0.97 -12.91 0.26
CA PRO A 478 -1.92 -13.78 -0.44
C PRO A 478 -1.99 -13.51 -1.95
N LEU A 479 -1.65 -12.29 -2.39
CA LEU A 479 -1.74 -11.90 -3.80
C LEU A 479 -0.58 -12.49 -4.64
N VAL A 480 0.61 -12.68 -4.07
CA VAL A 480 1.78 -13.19 -4.79
C VAL A 480 1.54 -14.55 -5.48
N PRO A 481 1.02 -15.60 -4.81
CA PRO A 481 0.73 -16.88 -5.48
C PRO A 481 -0.39 -16.77 -6.52
N VAL A 482 -1.36 -15.87 -6.31
CA VAL A 482 -2.43 -15.58 -7.30
C VAL A 482 -1.82 -14.99 -8.56
N LEU A 483 -0.97 -13.97 -8.41
CA LEU A 483 -0.26 -13.33 -9.51
C LEU A 483 0.61 -14.31 -10.28
N HIS A 484 1.40 -15.13 -9.59
CA HIS A 484 2.26 -16.15 -10.21
C HIS A 484 1.46 -17.14 -11.06
N ARG A 485 0.43 -17.77 -10.48
CA ARG A 485 -0.42 -18.76 -11.16
C ARG A 485 -1.16 -18.16 -12.34
N THR A 486 -1.77 -16.99 -12.16
CA THR A 486 -2.56 -16.36 -13.22
C THR A 486 -1.68 -15.86 -14.37
N ALA A 487 -0.46 -15.40 -14.08
CA ALA A 487 0.53 -15.06 -15.10
C ALA A 487 0.99 -16.30 -15.89
N LEU A 488 1.26 -17.42 -15.23
CA LEU A 488 1.54 -18.69 -15.91
C LEU A 488 0.42 -19.07 -16.87
N ALA A 489 -0.82 -19.10 -16.38
CA ALA A 489 -1.99 -19.42 -17.20
C ALA A 489 -2.11 -18.47 -18.41
N ARG A 490 -1.80 -17.18 -18.25
CA ARG A 490 -1.78 -16.21 -19.35
C ARG A 490 -0.72 -16.54 -20.41
N THR A 491 0.49 -16.86 -19.99
CA THR A 491 1.56 -17.20 -20.95
C THR A 491 1.23 -18.48 -21.72
N GLU A 492 0.60 -19.47 -21.09
CA GLU A 492 0.15 -20.71 -21.73
C GLU A 492 -0.96 -20.46 -22.77
N GLN A 493 -1.94 -19.61 -22.44
CA GLN A 493 -3.01 -19.22 -23.37
C GLN A 493 -2.45 -18.60 -24.65
N VAL A 494 -1.47 -17.69 -24.52
CA VAL A 494 -0.85 -17.04 -25.69
C VAL A 494 -0.05 -18.05 -26.53
N ALA A 495 0.67 -18.98 -25.90
CA ALA A 495 1.39 -20.04 -26.61
C ALA A 495 0.44 -21.00 -27.35
N GLY A 496 -0.69 -21.37 -26.75
CA GLY A 496 -1.70 -22.24 -27.35
C GLY A 496 -2.38 -21.64 -28.59
N VAL A 497 -2.62 -20.33 -28.60
CA VAL A 497 -3.18 -19.61 -29.76
C VAL A 497 -2.19 -19.60 -30.94
N GLY A 498 -0.87 -19.54 -30.67
CA GLY A 498 0.17 -19.60 -31.70
C GLY A 498 0.22 -20.92 -32.47
N HIS A 499 -0.03 -22.06 -31.81
CA HIS A 499 -0.03 -23.38 -32.46
C HIS A 499 -1.26 -23.61 -33.35
N HIS A 500 -2.43 -23.08 -33.00
CA HIS A 500 -3.62 -23.19 -33.84
C HIS A 500 -3.55 -22.32 -35.11
N ALA A 501 -2.87 -21.18 -35.06
CA ALA A 501 -2.69 -20.31 -36.22
C ALA A 501 -1.66 -20.84 -37.25
N GLN A 502 -0.71 -21.69 -36.83
CA GLN A 502 0.28 -22.32 -37.71
C GLN A 502 -0.23 -23.59 -38.42
N GLY A 503 -1.27 -24.25 -37.89
CA GLY A 503 -1.89 -25.42 -38.52
C GLY A 503 -2.91 -25.10 -39.63
N ALA A 504 -3.17 -23.81 -39.88
CA ALA A 504 -4.17 -23.34 -40.84
C ALA A 504 -3.56 -22.58 -42.04
N ARG A 505 -2.27 -22.76 -42.32
CA ARG A 505 -1.60 -22.23 -43.52
C ARG A 505 -1.23 -23.32 -44.50
#